data_AF-A0A4Y8CN03-F1
#
_entry.id   AF-A0A4Y8CN03-F1
#
_cell.length_a   1.000
_cell.length_b   1.000
_cell.length_c   1.000
_cell.angle_alpha   90.00
_cell.angle_beta   90.00
_cell.angle_gamma   90.00
#
_symmetry.space_group_name_H-M   'P 1'
#
loop_
_entity.id
_entity.type
_entity.pdbx_description
1 polymer ?
#
loop_
_entity_poly.entity_id
_entity_poly.type
_entity_poly.pdbx_seq_one_letter_code
_entity_poly.pdbx_strand_id
1 'polypeptide(L)' 'MQKQEKIIEMFNQIAPTYDKANRILSFGADVVWRKKACQRVMSLYLKKDLKIADIACGTGDMIEIWQESALKMEK' A
#
# COMPACT_ATOMS: atom_id res chain seq x y z
N MET A 1 -11.75 28.24 -3.43
CA MET A 1 -12.50 27.12 -2.82
C MET A 1 -13.22 26.27 -3.87
N GLN A 2 -14.10 26.85 -4.72
CA GLN A 2 -14.82 26.09 -5.78
C GLN A 2 -13.94 25.20 -6.68
N LYS A 3 -12.71 25.63 -7.00
CA LYS A 3 -11.77 24.81 -7.79
C LYS A 3 -11.28 23.57 -7.04
N GLN A 4 -11.04 23.68 -5.74
CA GLN A 4 -10.53 22.59 -4.91
C GLN A 4 -11.62 21.56 -4.63
N GLU A 5 -12.85 22.02 -4.36
CA GLU A 5 -14.02 21.14 -4.20
C GLU A 5 -14.26 20.30 -5.46
N LYS A 6 -14.20 20.91 -6.65
CA LYS A 6 -14.32 20.18 -7.92
C LYS A 6 -13.23 19.12 -8.12
N ILE A 7 -11.99 19.42 -7.72
CA ILE A 7 -10.90 18.45 -7.80
C ILE A 7 -11.15 17.28 -6.85
N ILE A 8 -11.58 17.56 -5.62
CA ILE A 8 -11.91 16.53 -4.62
C ILE A 8 -13.06 15.65 -5.11
N GLU A 9 -14.14 16.23 -5.65
CA GLU A 9 -15.26 15.47 -6.22
C GLU A 9 -14.83 14.58 -7.37
N MET A 10 -14.03 15.09 -8.31
CA MET A 10 -13.49 14.31 -9.42
C MET A 10 -12.67 13.11 -8.91
N PHE A 11 -11.80 13.33 -7.93
CA PHE A 11 -11.01 12.23 -7.34
C PHE A 11 -11.90 11.22 -6.61
N ASN A 12 -12.90 11.67 -5.85
CA ASN A 12 -13.84 10.79 -5.16
C ASN A 12 -14.63 9.90 -6.13
N GLN A 13 -14.95 10.42 -7.33
CA GLN A 13 -15.65 9.65 -8.36
C GLN A 13 -14.80 8.52 -8.95
N ILE A 14 -13.49 8.73 -9.12
CA ILE A 14 -12.60 7.73 -9.76
C ILE A 14 -11.91 6.79 -8.78
N ALA A 15 -11.72 7.20 -7.52
CA ALA A 15 -10.98 6.43 -6.51
C ALA A 15 -11.42 4.96 -6.37
N PRO A 16 -12.72 4.59 -6.41
CA PRO A 16 -13.16 3.21 -6.23
C PRO A 16 -12.63 2.21 -7.28
N THR A 17 -12.30 2.70 -8.49
CA THR A 17 -11.84 1.86 -9.61
C THR A 17 -10.40 2.14 -10.00
N TYR A 18 -9.86 3.31 -9.64
CA TYR A 18 -8.53 3.76 -10.03
C TYR A 18 -7.42 2.80 -9.58
N ASP A 19 -7.42 2.36 -8.31
CA ASP A 19 -6.40 1.44 -7.78
C ASP A 19 -6.42 0.10 -8.53
N LYS A 20 -7.61 -0.44 -8.82
CA LYS A 20 -7.76 -1.68 -9.60
C LYS A 20 -7.28 -1.50 -11.04
N ALA A 21 -7.62 -0.38 -11.67
CA ALA A 21 -7.17 -0.07 -13.02
C ALA A 21 -5.63 0.01 -13.07
N ASN A 22 -5.02 0.71 -12.12
CA ASN A 22 -3.56 0.82 -12.02
C ASN A 22 -2.89 -0.53 -11.75
N ARG A 23 -3.44 -1.36 -10.87
CA ARG A 23 -2.96 -2.72 -10.62
C ARG A 23 -2.90 -3.52 -11.92
N ILE A 24 -3.95 -3.47 -12.72
CA ILE A 24 -4.06 -4.22 -13.99
C ILE A 24 -3.11 -3.63 -15.04
N LEU A 25 -3.18 -2.32 -15.28
CA LEU A 25 -2.40 -1.63 -16.32
C LEU A 25 -0.89 -1.66 -16.04
N SER A 26 -0.50 -1.68 -14.77
CA SER A 26 0.90 -1.85 -14.38
C SER A 26 1.36 -3.31 -14.31
N PHE A 27 0.50 -4.27 -14.71
CA PHE A 27 0.75 -5.71 -14.59
C PHE A 27 1.18 -6.14 -13.18
N GLY A 28 0.60 -5.51 -12.16
CA GLY A 28 0.90 -5.81 -10.76
C GLY A 28 2.30 -5.40 -10.30
N ALA A 29 3.00 -4.54 -11.05
CA ALA A 29 4.30 -3.98 -10.61
C ALA A 29 4.20 -3.33 -9.23
N ASP A 30 3.02 -2.82 -8.91
CA ASP A 30 2.74 -2.23 -7.62
C ASP A 30 2.70 -3.24 -6.46
N VAL A 31 2.43 -4.52 -6.70
CA VAL A 31 2.57 -5.59 -5.69
C VAL A 31 4.06 -5.79 -5.41
N VAL A 32 4.84 -5.85 -6.49
CA VAL A 32 6.25 -6.23 -6.46
C VAL A 32 7.07 -5.23 -5.65
N TRP A 33 6.87 -3.92 -5.88
CA TRP A 33 7.62 -2.93 -5.12
C TRP A 33 7.24 -2.91 -3.64
N ARG A 34 5.96 -3.10 -3.28
CA ARG A 34 5.52 -3.17 -1.88
C ARG A 34 6.17 -4.36 -1.16
N LYS A 35 6.17 -5.54 -1.79
CA LYS A 35 6.86 -6.74 -1.25
C LYS A 35 8.34 -6.50 -1.03
N LYS A 36 9.03 -5.90 -2.02
CA LYS A 36 10.45 -5.54 -1.90
C LYS A 36 10.70 -4.54 -0.77
N ALA A 37 9.83 -3.55 -0.60
CA ALA A 37 9.94 -2.58 0.48
C ALA A 37 9.82 -3.24 1.86
N CYS A 38 8.81 -4.08 2.08
CA CYS A 38 8.63 -4.81 3.35
C CYS A 38 9.84 -5.72 3.64
N GLN A 39 10.26 -6.52 2.66
CA GLN A 39 11.45 -7.39 2.78
C GLN A 39 12.70 -6.58 3.12
N ARG A 40 12.89 -5.43 2.48
CA ARG A 40 14.06 -4.58 2.72
C ARG A 40 14.08 -4.07 4.16
N VAL A 41 12.96 -3.58 4.67
CA VAL A 41 12.87 -3.10 6.05
C VAL A 41 13.08 -4.26 7.03
N MET A 42 12.45 -5.41 6.82
CA MET A 42 12.65 -6.59 7.69
C MET A 42 14.11 -7.07 7.71
N SER A 43 14.81 -7.02 6.57
CA SER A 43 16.23 -7.36 6.52
C SER A 43 17.13 -6.42 7.35
N LEU A 44 16.68 -5.18 7.56
CA LEU A 44 17.41 -4.17 8.33
C LEU A 44 17.02 -4.17 9.81
N TYR A 45 15.79 -4.54 10.12
CA TYR A 45 15.24 -4.51 11.48
C TYR A 45 14.94 -5.93 11.97
N LEU A 46 15.97 -6.58 12.54
CA LEU A 46 15.91 -7.92 13.13
C LEU A 46 15.19 -7.99 14.51
N LYS A 47 14.46 -6.95 14.89
CA LYS A 47 13.77 -6.91 16.19
C LYS A 47 12.46 -7.70 16.10
N LYS A 48 12.20 -8.54 17.11
CA LYS A 48 10.98 -9.35 17.21
C LYS A 48 9.69 -8.54 17.43
N ASP A 49 9.79 -7.28 17.85
CA ASP A 49 8.63 -6.40 18.14
C ASP A 49 8.64 -5.15 17.25
N LEU A 50 8.54 -5.36 15.93
CA LEU A 50 8.48 -4.29 14.95
C LEU A 50 7.07 -3.69 14.93
N LYS A 51 6.94 -2.43 15.33
CA LYS A 51 5.68 -1.67 15.29
C LYS A 51 5.64 -0.78 14.06
N ILE A 52 4.58 -0.90 13.26
CA ILE A 52 4.41 -0.20 11.99
C ILE A 52 3.08 0.55 12.02
N ALA A 53 3.10 1.79 11.55
CA ALA A 53 1.90 2.57 11.27
C ALA A 53 1.86 2.90 9.76
N ASP A 54 0.77 2.51 9.10
CA ASP A 54 0.54 2.81 7.68
C ASP A 54 -0.29 4.11 7.57
N ILE A 55 0.38 5.20 7.20
CA ILE A 55 -0.21 6.54 7.18
C ILE A 55 -0.68 6.87 5.77
N ALA A 56 -1.90 7.43 5.66
CA ALA A 56 -2.56 7.68 4.37
C ALA A 56 -2.66 6.39 3.51
N CYS A 57 -3.00 5.28 4.17
CA CYS A 57 -2.95 3.93 3.60
C CYS A 57 -3.92 3.66 2.44
N GLY A 58 -4.85 4.57 2.16
CA GLY A 58 -5.83 4.42 1.08
C GLY A 58 -6.64 3.14 1.24
N THR A 59 -6.56 2.26 0.24
CA THR A 59 -7.21 0.93 0.22
C THR A 59 -6.55 -0.12 1.13
N GLY A 60 -5.39 0.18 1.72
CA GLY A 60 -4.73 -0.73 2.66
C GLY A 60 -3.82 -1.79 2.03
N ASP A 61 -3.54 -1.71 0.73
CA ASP A 61 -2.69 -2.67 0.01
C ASP A 61 -1.29 -2.88 0.65
N MET A 62 -0.74 -1.84 1.30
CA MET A 62 0.58 -1.92 1.92
C MET A 62 0.54 -2.66 3.26
N ILE A 63 -0.44 -2.38 4.12
CA ILE A 63 -0.57 -3.07 5.41
C ILE A 63 -0.89 -4.56 5.24
N GLU A 64 -1.63 -4.94 4.19
CA GLU A 64 -1.85 -6.36 3.87
C GLU A 64 -0.52 -7.09 3.58
N ILE A 65 0.36 -6.49 2.77
CA ILE A 65 1.68 -7.06 2.47
C ILE A 65 2.58 -7.09 3.72
N TRP A 66 2.46 -6.13 4.63
CA TRP A 66 3.13 -6.18 5.92
C TRP A 66 2.69 -7.38 6.75
N GLN A 67 1.37 -7.65 6.84
CA GLN A 67 0.83 -8.81 7.55
C GLN A 67 1.30 -10.13 6.92
N GLU A 68 1.23 -10.25 5.59
CA GLU A 68 1.76 -11.43 4.86
C GLU A 68 3.24 -11.67 5.13
N SER A 69 4.03 -10.59 5.16
CA SER A 69 5.48 -10.68 5.37
C SER A 69 5.80 -11.08 6.81
N ALA A 70 5.05 -10.59 7.79
CA ALA A 70 5.22 -10.94 9.20
C ALA A 70 4.93 -12.44 9.44
N LEU A 71 3.83 -12.96 8.88
CA LEU A 71 3.47 -14.39 8.98
C LEU A 71 4.52 -15.32 8.36
N LYS A 72 5.28 -14.85 7.36
CA LYS A 72 6.37 -15.62 6.75
C LYS A 72 7.63 -15.67 7.61
N MET A 73 7.83 -14.74 8.53
CA MET A 73 8.98 -14.74 9.45
C MET A 73 8.80 -15.68 10.65
N GLU A 74 7.55 -16.01 10.98
CA GLU A 74 7.24 -16.93 12.09
C GLU A 74 7.34 -18.41 11.70
N LYS A 75 7.45 -18.72 10.40
CA LYS A 75 7.68 -20.07 9.85
C LYS A 75 9.16 -20.33 9.67
#